data_AF-A0A0M9VTD8-F1
#
_entry.id   AF-A0A0M9VTD8-F1
#
_cell.length_a   1.000
_cell.length_b   1.000
_cell.length_c   1.000
_cell.angle_alpha   90.00
_cell.angle_beta   90.00
_cell.angle_gamma   90.00
#
_symmetry.space_group_name_H-M   'P 1'
#
loop_
_entity.id
_entity.type
_entity.pdbx_description
1 polymer ?
#
loop_
_entity_poly.entity_id
_entity_poly.type
_entity_poly.pdbx_seq_one_letter_code
_entity_poly.pdbx_strand_id
1 'polypeptide(L)'
;MVALIVAQPKTMAPWFCQTFFEGDYSLTQRTQVLVAIGLSAGETAGLETSKYASAASFPSKRLPEKIEQLYLDSPARAEESALSSRLRGLPSTALENISRAITSDFLAPMAIEAADKTTGPDILKLETFTARYKSKTRAKPRVRAIPNTTAALLASSFFFPLTAHFQFALRSNKPLILNPALLALYLQTLGVVVHAAGPSTLALPQLTAELWDLLLSVRVHVEGDLGALRGWMIAMVSLLQVNEGDMRRICEQQGREVVETRDWTSAVFSRLRGDDGGEENDVKMLAAGVLIRLGDAIEKFQALLVGDMIG
;
A
#
# COMPACT_ATOMS: atom_id res chain seq x y z
N MET A 1 -2.15 -17.32 12.59
CA MET A 1 -2.61 -17.03 11.21
C MET A 1 -1.45 -16.55 10.36
N VAL A 2 -0.84 -15.38 10.65
CA VAL A 2 0.30 -14.84 9.89
C VAL A 2 1.41 -15.87 9.64
N ALA A 3 1.95 -16.50 10.70
CA ALA A 3 3.01 -17.50 10.56
C ALA A 3 2.63 -18.72 9.68
N LEU A 4 1.35 -19.12 9.65
CA LEU A 4 0.88 -20.21 8.79
C LEU A 4 0.85 -19.77 7.32
N ILE A 5 0.39 -18.55 7.07
CA ILE A 5 0.34 -17.98 5.72
C ILE A 5 1.77 -17.80 5.18
N VAL A 6 2.70 -17.30 6.00
CA VAL A 6 4.10 -17.13 5.62
C VAL A 6 4.81 -18.47 5.39
N ALA A 7 4.49 -19.50 6.17
CA ALA A 7 5.09 -20.83 6.01
C ALA A 7 4.64 -21.54 4.71
N GLN A 8 3.36 -21.41 4.33
CA GLN A 8 2.80 -22.03 3.12
C GLN A 8 1.84 -21.09 2.36
N PRO A 9 2.37 -20.04 1.70
CA PRO A 9 1.54 -18.99 1.09
C PRO A 9 0.67 -19.52 -0.06
N LYS A 10 1.16 -20.49 -0.83
CA LYS A 10 0.47 -21.04 -2.00
C LYS A 10 -0.87 -21.71 -1.69
N THR A 11 -1.01 -22.31 -0.51
CA THR A 11 -2.20 -23.09 -0.14
C THR A 11 -3.00 -22.36 0.93
N MET A 12 -2.32 -21.79 1.93
CA MET A 12 -3.00 -21.13 3.04
C MET A 12 -3.57 -19.77 2.64
N ALA A 13 -2.89 -18.96 1.81
CA ALA A 13 -3.41 -17.65 1.44
C ALA A 13 -4.75 -17.72 0.66
N PRO A 14 -4.90 -18.57 -0.38
CA PRO A 14 -6.18 -18.73 -1.06
C PRO A 14 -7.27 -19.28 -0.13
N TRP A 15 -6.92 -20.20 0.77
CA TRP A 15 -7.86 -20.72 1.76
C TRP A 15 -8.37 -19.62 2.69
N PHE A 16 -7.47 -18.77 3.22
CA PHE A 16 -7.88 -17.63 4.04
C PHE A 16 -8.73 -16.62 3.24
N CYS A 17 -8.43 -16.39 1.96
CA CYS A 17 -9.27 -15.56 1.09
C CYS A 17 -10.68 -16.15 0.95
N GLN A 18 -10.80 -17.45 0.69
CA GLN A 18 -12.09 -18.13 0.58
C GLN A 18 -12.86 -18.09 1.91
N THR A 19 -12.21 -18.36 3.04
CA THR A 19 -12.85 -18.32 4.37
C THR A 19 -13.43 -16.96 4.71
N PHE A 20 -12.78 -15.87 4.26
CA PHE A 20 -13.28 -14.52 4.46
C PHE A 20 -14.62 -14.28 3.72
N PHE A 21 -14.83 -14.87 2.55
CA PHE A 21 -16.03 -14.67 1.74
C PHE A 21 -17.14 -15.69 2.00
N GLU A 22 -16.79 -16.97 2.17
CA GLU A 22 -17.73 -18.08 2.25
C GLU A 22 -18.02 -18.54 3.68
N GLY A 23 -17.15 -18.24 4.64
CA GLY A 23 -17.30 -18.75 5.99
C GLY A 23 -18.27 -17.95 6.86
N ASP A 24 -19.02 -18.66 7.71
CA ASP A 24 -19.91 -18.09 8.74
C ASP A 24 -19.11 -17.55 9.94
N TYR A 25 -18.28 -16.55 9.67
CA TYR A 25 -17.45 -15.87 10.67
C TYR A 25 -18.06 -14.54 11.08
N SER A 26 -17.85 -14.19 12.36
CA SER A 26 -18.21 -12.87 12.87
C SER A 26 -17.39 -11.77 12.20
N LEU A 27 -17.87 -10.52 12.25
CA LEU A 27 -17.18 -9.38 11.66
C LEU A 27 -15.74 -9.26 12.21
N THR A 28 -15.56 -9.43 13.52
CA THR A 28 -14.24 -9.40 14.18
C THR A 28 -13.30 -10.51 13.69
N GLN A 29 -13.81 -11.70 13.40
CA GLN A 29 -12.99 -12.78 12.85
C GLN A 29 -12.58 -12.47 11.41
N ARG A 30 -13.49 -11.91 10.60
CA ARG A 30 -13.19 -11.49 9.23
C ARG A 30 -12.15 -10.37 9.18
N THR A 31 -12.19 -9.40 10.08
CA THR A 31 -11.16 -8.35 10.17
C THR A 31 -9.81 -8.94 10.57
N GLN A 32 -9.77 -9.91 11.49
CA GLN A 32 -8.53 -10.62 11.84
C GLN A 32 -7.94 -11.41 10.66
N VAL A 33 -8.79 -12.03 9.82
CA VAL A 33 -8.35 -12.70 8.58
C VAL A 33 -7.71 -11.69 7.63
N LEU A 34 -8.37 -10.57 7.35
CA LEU A 34 -7.84 -9.53 6.46
C LEU A 34 -6.52 -8.94 6.98
N VAL A 35 -6.44 -8.60 8.27
CA VAL A 35 -5.20 -8.09 8.89
C VAL A 35 -4.09 -9.14 8.80
N ALA A 36 -4.39 -10.42 9.03
CA ALA A 36 -3.40 -11.48 8.91
C ALA A 36 -2.88 -11.64 7.48
N ILE A 37 -3.76 -11.53 6.47
CA ILE A 37 -3.38 -11.55 5.04
C ILE A 37 -2.46 -10.37 4.72
N GLY A 38 -2.84 -9.14 5.10
CA GLY A 38 -2.05 -7.93 4.84
C GLY A 38 -0.65 -7.97 5.48
N LEU A 39 -0.56 -8.37 6.76
CA LEU A 39 0.72 -8.51 7.45
C LEU A 39 1.58 -9.63 6.86
N SER A 40 0.97 -10.77 6.53
CA SER A 40 1.71 -11.86 5.90
C SER A 40 2.26 -11.48 4.52
N ALA A 41 1.55 -10.63 3.77
CA ALA A 41 2.05 -10.12 2.50
C ALA A 41 3.32 -9.26 2.70
N GLY A 42 3.30 -8.35 3.68
CA GLY A 42 4.48 -7.55 4.06
C GLY A 42 5.67 -8.39 4.51
N GLU A 43 5.43 -9.43 5.34
CA GLU A 43 6.47 -10.35 5.80
C GLU A 43 7.06 -11.18 4.64
N THR A 44 6.23 -11.68 3.71
CA THR A 44 6.73 -12.43 2.54
C THR A 44 7.51 -11.57 1.55
N ALA A 45 7.23 -10.27 1.49
CA ALA A 45 8.01 -9.30 0.72
C ALA A 45 9.31 -8.88 1.42
N GLY A 46 9.48 -9.21 2.70
CA GLY A 46 10.63 -8.78 3.51
C GLY A 46 10.60 -7.29 3.87
N LEU A 47 9.45 -6.62 3.72
CA LEU A 47 9.25 -5.22 4.11
C LEU A 47 9.12 -5.07 5.63
N GLU A 48 8.56 -6.09 6.28
CA GLU A 48 8.39 -6.12 7.72
C GLU A 48 9.25 -7.20 8.38
N THR A 49 9.95 -6.82 9.44
CA THR A 49 10.54 -7.79 10.36
C THR A 49 9.53 -8.06 11.46
N SER A 50 9.05 -9.30 11.54
CA SER A 50 8.08 -9.66 12.57
C SER A 50 8.65 -9.38 13.96
N LYS A 51 7.83 -8.87 14.89
CA LYS A 51 8.25 -8.66 16.29
C LYS A 51 8.78 -9.94 16.96
N TYR A 52 8.36 -11.08 16.41
CA TYR A 52 8.75 -12.41 16.82
C TYR A 52 9.94 -12.98 16.03
N ALA A 53 10.55 -12.22 15.12
CA ALA A 53 11.72 -12.65 14.36
C ALA A 53 12.91 -12.96 15.27
N SER A 54 13.05 -12.22 16.38
CA SER A 54 13.99 -12.55 17.43
C SER A 54 13.64 -13.90 18.04
N ALA A 55 12.41 -14.12 18.52
CA ALA A 55 11.96 -15.40 19.10
C ALA A 55 12.02 -16.60 18.14
N ALA A 56 11.86 -16.37 16.83
CA ALA A 56 11.93 -17.39 15.78
C ALA A 56 13.36 -17.63 15.26
N SER A 57 14.36 -16.85 15.71
CA SER A 57 15.75 -17.12 15.35
C SER A 57 16.21 -18.41 16.01
N PHE A 58 16.61 -19.36 15.17
CA PHE A 58 17.08 -20.66 15.61
C PHE A 58 18.34 -20.48 16.49
N PRO A 59 18.52 -21.26 17.57
CA PRO A 59 19.68 -21.13 18.47
C PRO A 59 21.04 -21.20 17.75
N SER A 60 21.13 -21.89 16.61
CA SER A 60 22.34 -21.93 15.79
C SER A 60 22.67 -20.60 15.09
N LYS A 61 21.73 -19.66 15.00
CA LYS A 61 21.91 -18.31 14.44
C LYS A 61 22.17 -17.26 15.52
N ARG A 62 22.16 -17.67 16.79
CA ARG A 62 22.53 -16.84 17.93
C ARG A 62 23.90 -17.24 18.43
N LEU A 63 24.71 -16.26 18.79
CA LEU A 63 25.93 -16.52 19.54
C LEU A 63 25.55 -16.98 20.95
N PRO A 64 26.37 -17.79 21.64
CA PRO A 64 26.18 -18.07 23.05
C PRO A 64 26.00 -16.77 23.84
N GLU A 65 25.05 -16.73 24.78
CA GLU A 65 24.60 -15.49 25.45
C GLU A 65 25.74 -14.62 25.99
N LYS A 66 26.81 -15.26 26.49
CA LYS A 66 28.00 -14.59 27.03
C LYS A 66 28.82 -13.83 25.98
N ILE A 67 28.78 -14.28 24.73
CA ILE A 67 29.46 -13.65 23.59
C ILE A 67 28.50 -12.67 22.92
N GLU A 68 27.21 -12.99 22.81
CA GLU A 68 26.18 -12.08 22.28
C GLU A 68 26.14 -10.74 23.05
N GLN A 69 26.26 -10.79 24.39
CA GLN A 69 26.33 -9.60 25.24
C GLN A 69 27.56 -8.70 24.99
N LEU A 70 28.65 -9.24 24.43
CA LEU A 70 29.86 -8.48 24.13
C LEU A 70 29.76 -7.72 22.79
N TYR A 71 28.81 -8.09 21.93
CA TYR A 71 28.63 -7.47 20.60
C TYR A 71 27.32 -6.66 20.48
N LEU A 72 26.39 -6.78 21.43
CA LEU A 72 25.16 -5.98 21.49
C LEU A 72 25.35 -4.74 22.38
N ASP A 73 25.88 -3.66 21.82
CA ASP A 73 26.04 -2.35 22.48
C ASP A 73 24.72 -1.54 22.57
N SER A 74 23.59 -2.16 22.95
CA SER A 74 22.34 -1.42 23.11
C SER A 74 21.41 -2.00 24.18
N PRO A 75 21.18 -1.30 25.31
CA PRO A 75 20.35 -1.77 26.42
C PRO A 75 18.83 -1.56 26.16
N ALA A 76 18.35 -1.82 24.94
CA ALA A 76 16.98 -1.50 24.55
C ALA A 76 16.12 -2.72 24.17
N ARG A 77 16.61 -3.96 24.32
CA ARG A 77 15.89 -5.18 23.88
C ARG A 77 15.57 -6.20 24.98
N ALA A 78 15.90 -5.92 26.24
CA ALA A 78 15.76 -6.89 27.32
C ALA A 78 14.34 -6.99 27.92
N GLU A 79 13.44 -6.02 27.69
CA GLU A 79 12.17 -5.96 28.43
C GLU A 79 10.99 -6.76 27.82
N GLU A 80 11.08 -7.23 26.57
CA GLU A 80 9.92 -7.85 25.91
C GLU A 80 9.95 -9.40 25.86
N SER A 81 11.03 -10.03 26.33
CA SER A 81 11.17 -11.50 26.30
C SER A 81 10.29 -12.25 27.32
N ALA A 82 9.58 -11.54 28.22
CA ALA A 82 8.81 -12.14 29.32
C ALA A 82 7.31 -12.36 29.03
N LEU A 83 6.81 -12.07 27.82
CA LEU A 83 5.37 -12.12 27.51
C LEU A 83 4.99 -13.26 26.54
N SER A 84 5.66 -14.41 26.64
CA SER A 84 5.60 -15.52 25.69
C SER A 84 4.39 -16.47 25.84
N SER A 85 3.42 -16.22 26.72
CA SER A 85 2.28 -17.16 26.91
C SER A 85 0.87 -16.56 26.77
N ARG A 86 0.72 -15.27 26.44
CA ARG A 86 -0.60 -14.70 26.09
C ARG A 86 -0.63 -14.38 24.61
N LEU A 87 -1.37 -15.20 23.86
CA LEU A 87 -1.83 -14.90 22.50
C LEU A 87 -2.66 -13.60 22.55
N ARG A 88 -1.99 -12.44 22.51
CA ARG A 88 -2.67 -11.17 22.28
C ARG A 88 -3.19 -11.18 20.84
N GLY A 89 -4.45 -10.81 20.67
CA GLY A 89 -5.04 -10.61 19.35
C GLY A 89 -4.17 -9.63 18.53
N LEU A 90 -4.10 -9.86 17.22
CA LEU A 90 -3.41 -8.96 16.29
C LEU A 90 -3.98 -7.54 16.50
N PRO A 91 -3.16 -6.54 16.85
CA PRO A 91 -3.66 -5.17 16.97
C PRO A 91 -4.06 -4.71 15.56
N SER A 92 -5.31 -4.29 15.39
CA SER A 92 -5.82 -3.71 14.13
C SER A 92 -4.97 -2.52 13.65
N THR A 93 -4.35 -1.82 14.59
CA THR A 93 -3.44 -0.69 14.37
C THR A 93 -2.18 -1.05 13.56
N ALA A 94 -1.78 -2.32 13.47
CA ALA A 94 -0.58 -2.70 12.72
C ALA A 94 -0.72 -2.37 11.22
N LEU A 95 -1.85 -2.75 10.61
CA LEU A 95 -2.11 -2.44 9.20
C LEU A 95 -2.23 -0.94 8.96
N GLU A 96 -2.85 -0.21 9.90
CA GLU A 96 -2.94 1.24 9.82
C GLU A 96 -1.56 1.89 9.81
N ASN A 97 -0.62 1.43 10.62
CA ASN A 97 0.75 1.96 10.64
C ASN A 97 1.45 1.76 9.30
N ILE A 98 1.30 0.58 8.68
CA ILE A 98 1.85 0.30 7.33
C ILE A 98 1.24 1.26 6.33
N SER A 99 -0.09 1.40 6.34
CA SER A 99 -0.76 2.29 5.41
C SER A 99 -0.35 3.75 5.60
N ARG A 100 -0.15 4.19 6.86
CA ARG A 100 0.34 5.54 7.17
C ARG A 100 1.74 5.74 6.62
N ALA A 101 2.64 4.76 6.77
CA ALA A 101 3.99 4.82 6.21
C ALA A 101 3.96 4.91 4.66
N ILE A 102 3.16 4.07 4.01
CA ILE A 102 2.96 4.10 2.55
C ILE A 102 2.47 5.48 2.11
N THR A 103 1.47 6.04 2.81
CA THR A 103 0.93 7.36 2.47
C THR A 103 1.90 8.51 2.77
N SER A 104 2.66 8.46 3.85
CA SER A 104 3.65 9.49 4.16
C SER A 104 4.77 9.48 3.15
N ASP A 105 5.21 8.30 2.70
CA ASP A 105 6.24 8.16 1.67
C ASP A 105 5.77 8.70 0.31
N PHE A 106 4.47 8.55 0.00
CA PHE A 106 3.87 9.13 -1.20
C PHE A 106 3.80 10.66 -1.14
N LEU A 107 3.32 11.20 -0.02
CA LEU A 107 3.04 12.63 0.12
C LEU A 107 4.30 13.45 0.42
N ALA A 108 5.33 12.86 1.02
CA ALA A 108 6.58 13.54 1.37
C ALA A 108 7.21 14.33 0.21
N PRO A 109 7.47 13.76 -0.99
CA PRO A 109 8.06 14.53 -2.09
C PRO A 109 7.16 15.70 -2.55
N MET A 110 5.84 15.53 -2.49
CA MET A 110 4.87 16.54 -2.93
C MET A 110 4.74 17.68 -1.92
N ALA A 111 4.78 17.35 -0.63
CA ALA A 111 4.79 18.32 0.44
C ALA A 111 6.08 19.15 0.44
N ILE A 112 7.23 18.53 0.12
CA ILE A 112 8.50 19.24 -0.05
C ILE A 112 8.39 20.23 -1.21
N GLU A 113 7.90 19.80 -2.38
CA GLU A 113 7.75 20.69 -3.53
C GLU A 113 6.76 21.85 -3.27
N ALA A 114 5.66 21.58 -2.57
CA ALA A 114 4.67 22.61 -2.19
C ALA A 114 5.24 23.60 -1.15
N ALA A 115 5.98 23.10 -0.16
CA ALA A 115 6.66 23.94 0.83
C ALA A 115 7.73 24.82 0.15
N ASP A 116 8.44 24.26 -0.83
CA ASP A 116 9.42 24.96 -1.64
C ASP A 116 8.81 26.08 -2.47
N LYS A 117 7.63 25.88 -3.08
CA LYS A 117 6.89 26.93 -3.79
C LYS A 117 6.39 28.03 -2.85
N THR A 118 6.05 27.68 -1.61
CA THR A 118 5.49 28.62 -0.61
C THR A 118 6.57 29.47 0.07
N THR A 119 7.78 28.91 0.26
CA THR A 119 8.88 29.55 1.01
C THR A 119 9.62 30.62 0.18
N GLY A 120 9.31 30.75 -1.11
CA GLY A 120 9.79 31.83 -1.98
C GLY A 120 10.79 31.38 -3.07
N PRO A 121 11.31 32.32 -3.87
CA PRO A 121 12.13 32.01 -5.04
C PRO A 121 13.42 31.28 -4.67
N ASP A 122 13.71 30.22 -5.42
CA ASP A 122 14.78 29.23 -5.17
C ASP A 122 16.18 29.85 -5.05
N ILE A 123 16.39 31.01 -5.67
CA ILE A 123 17.65 31.77 -5.67
C ILE A 123 18.06 32.22 -4.25
N LEU A 124 17.11 32.38 -3.33
CA LEU A 124 17.35 32.84 -1.96
C LEU A 124 17.42 31.71 -0.93
N LYS A 125 17.21 30.45 -1.34
CA LYS A 125 17.23 29.31 -0.42
C LYS A 125 18.66 28.84 -0.20
N LEU A 126 19.15 29.01 1.03
CA LEU A 126 20.38 28.37 1.46
C LEU A 126 20.09 26.89 1.72
N GLU A 127 20.23 26.07 0.67
CA GLU A 127 20.19 24.63 0.82
C GLU A 127 21.21 24.20 1.88
N THR A 128 20.70 23.65 2.98
CA THR A 128 21.51 22.98 3.98
C THR A 128 22.32 21.87 3.29
N PHE A 129 23.56 21.64 3.71
CA PHE A 129 24.44 20.65 3.07
C PHE A 129 23.83 19.23 2.99
N THR A 130 22.86 18.92 3.85
CA THR A 130 22.07 17.69 3.83
C THR A 130 21.03 17.64 2.71
N ALA A 131 20.46 18.78 2.30
CA ALA A 131 19.56 18.88 1.15
C ALA A 131 20.31 18.64 -0.16
N ARG A 132 21.50 19.23 -0.34
CA ARG A 132 22.38 18.99 -1.50
C ARG A 132 22.80 17.53 -1.66
N TYR A 133 23.00 16.83 -0.55
CA TYR A 133 23.33 15.41 -0.58
C TYR A 133 22.14 14.51 -0.97
N LYS A 134 20.90 14.96 -0.70
CA LYS A 134 19.67 14.24 -1.06
C LYS A 134 19.09 14.65 -2.44
N SER A 135 19.29 15.90 -2.87
CA SER A 135 18.76 16.47 -4.12
C SER A 135 19.61 16.12 -5.34
N LYS A 136 20.89 15.78 -5.15
CA LYS A 136 21.70 15.17 -6.20
C LYS A 136 21.11 13.80 -6.48
N THR A 137 20.20 13.78 -7.46
CA THR A 137 19.56 12.60 -8.04
C THR A 137 20.49 11.43 -7.87
N ARG A 138 20.17 10.58 -6.89
CA ARG A 138 20.72 9.24 -6.83
C ARG A 138 20.20 8.66 -8.13
N ALA A 139 21.00 8.74 -9.19
CA ALA A 139 20.78 8.06 -10.44
C ALA A 139 20.61 6.63 -9.99
N LYS A 140 19.35 6.21 -9.80
CA LYS A 140 19.02 4.87 -9.35
C LYS A 140 19.74 4.05 -10.40
N PRO A 141 20.77 3.26 -10.01
CA PRO A 141 21.41 2.41 -10.99
C PRO A 141 20.26 1.70 -11.70
N ARG A 142 20.29 1.66 -13.03
CA ARG A 142 19.38 0.84 -13.84
C ARG A 142 19.67 -0.62 -13.49
N VAL A 143 19.40 -1.00 -12.25
CA VAL A 143 19.43 -2.35 -11.75
C VAL A 143 18.27 -2.97 -12.48
N ARG A 144 18.60 -3.84 -13.43
CA ARG A 144 17.62 -4.70 -14.09
C ARG A 144 16.74 -5.24 -12.97
N ALA A 145 15.43 -4.97 -13.05
CA ALA A 145 14.48 -5.45 -12.07
C ALA A 145 14.70 -6.96 -11.93
N ILE A 146 15.33 -7.37 -10.82
CA ILE A 146 15.50 -8.79 -10.53
C ILE A 146 14.07 -9.28 -10.32
N PRO A 147 13.59 -10.21 -11.16
CA PRO A 147 12.20 -10.65 -11.08
C PRO A 147 11.98 -11.19 -9.68
N ASN A 148 11.14 -10.49 -8.92
CA ASN A 148 10.89 -10.84 -7.55
C ASN A 148 10.01 -12.09 -7.52
N THR A 149 10.59 -13.23 -7.15
CA THR A 149 9.85 -14.50 -7.03
C THR A 149 8.74 -14.41 -5.99
N THR A 150 8.88 -13.56 -4.97
CA THR A 150 7.84 -13.33 -3.97
C THR A 150 6.68 -12.53 -4.53
N ALA A 151 6.93 -11.62 -5.49
CA ALA A 151 5.86 -10.84 -6.13
C ALA A 151 4.94 -11.71 -7.00
N ALA A 152 5.48 -12.74 -7.67
CA ALA A 152 4.66 -13.70 -8.40
C ALA A 152 3.78 -14.55 -7.47
N LEU A 153 4.28 -14.89 -6.28
CA LEU A 153 3.50 -15.56 -5.24
C LEU A 153 2.40 -14.64 -4.70
N LEU A 154 2.73 -13.39 -4.37
CA LEU A 154 1.75 -12.40 -3.90
C LEU A 154 0.62 -12.18 -4.92
N ALA A 155 0.96 -12.05 -6.20
CA ALA A 155 -0.03 -11.93 -7.26
C ALA A 155 -0.97 -13.15 -7.32
N SER A 156 -0.40 -14.36 -7.41
CA SER A 156 -1.13 -15.60 -7.63
C SER A 156 -1.91 -16.12 -6.42
N SER A 157 -1.34 -16.05 -5.21
CA SER A 157 -1.94 -16.66 -4.02
C SER A 157 -2.69 -15.68 -3.12
N PHE A 158 -2.41 -14.37 -3.20
CA PHE A 158 -3.08 -13.36 -2.39
C PHE A 158 -4.03 -12.52 -3.24
N PHE A 159 -3.50 -11.81 -4.23
CA PHE A 159 -4.26 -10.79 -4.94
C PHE A 159 -5.40 -11.37 -5.80
N PHE A 160 -5.09 -12.24 -6.76
CA PHE A 160 -6.11 -12.74 -7.70
C PHE A 160 -7.27 -13.50 -7.03
N PRO A 161 -7.04 -14.38 -6.03
CA PRO A 161 -8.15 -15.01 -5.31
C PRO A 161 -9.03 -13.96 -4.60
N LEU A 162 -8.40 -12.97 -3.96
CA LEU A 162 -9.07 -11.97 -3.14
C LEU A 162 -9.89 -10.99 -3.99
N THR A 163 -9.43 -10.64 -5.19
CA THR A 163 -10.20 -9.84 -6.17
C THR A 163 -11.31 -10.65 -6.84
N ALA A 164 -11.04 -11.90 -7.26
CA ALA A 164 -12.02 -12.74 -7.93
C ALA A 164 -13.24 -13.04 -7.03
N HIS A 165 -13.01 -13.42 -5.77
CA HIS A 165 -14.11 -13.67 -4.84
C HIS A 165 -14.89 -12.39 -4.52
N PHE A 166 -14.24 -11.23 -4.48
CA PHE A 166 -14.91 -9.96 -4.26
C PHE A 166 -15.77 -9.53 -5.45
N GLN A 167 -15.27 -9.67 -6.68
CA GLN A 167 -16.05 -9.42 -7.88
C GLN A 167 -17.29 -10.33 -7.95
N PHE A 168 -17.14 -11.61 -7.58
CA PHE A 168 -18.28 -12.54 -7.47
C PHE A 168 -19.27 -12.09 -6.38
N ALA A 169 -18.76 -11.68 -5.23
CA ALA A 169 -19.57 -11.17 -4.12
C ALA A 169 -20.36 -9.90 -4.46
N LEU A 170 -19.76 -8.96 -5.18
CA LEU A 170 -20.41 -7.74 -5.67
C LEU A 170 -21.61 -8.09 -6.56
N ARG A 171 -21.47 -9.08 -7.45
CA ARG A 171 -22.57 -9.54 -8.32
C ARG A 171 -23.67 -10.26 -7.55
N SER A 172 -23.31 -10.95 -6.47
CA SER A 172 -24.24 -11.71 -5.62
C SER A 172 -25.02 -10.85 -4.62
N ASN A 173 -24.81 -9.53 -4.59
CA ASN A 173 -25.49 -8.56 -3.72
C ASN A 173 -25.53 -8.96 -2.23
N LYS A 174 -24.44 -9.56 -1.72
CA LYS A 174 -24.33 -9.97 -0.31
C LYS A 174 -24.10 -8.73 0.56
N PRO A 175 -25.03 -8.37 1.49
CA PRO A 175 -24.98 -7.11 2.23
C PRO A 175 -23.78 -7.02 3.18
N LEU A 176 -23.23 -8.15 3.60
CA LEU A 176 -22.13 -8.22 4.57
C LEU A 176 -20.81 -7.63 4.02
N ILE A 177 -20.61 -7.69 2.71
CA ILE A 177 -19.38 -7.23 2.05
C ILE A 177 -19.44 -5.73 1.75
N LEU A 178 -20.65 -5.16 1.80
CA LEU A 178 -20.92 -3.74 1.67
C LEU A 178 -20.88 -2.99 3.01
N ASN A 179 -20.47 -3.66 4.10
CA ASN A 179 -20.22 -2.96 5.35
C ASN A 179 -19.03 -2.00 5.18
N PRO A 180 -19.20 -0.68 5.38
CA PRO A 180 -18.16 0.31 5.08
C PRO A 180 -16.83 0.07 5.84
N ALA A 181 -16.89 -0.36 7.09
CA ALA A 181 -15.69 -0.61 7.89
C ALA A 181 -14.89 -1.82 7.40
N LEU A 182 -15.59 -2.87 6.94
CA LEU A 182 -14.97 -4.06 6.39
C LEU A 182 -14.43 -3.78 4.98
N LEU A 183 -15.16 -2.99 4.19
CA LEU A 183 -14.73 -2.54 2.87
C LEU A 183 -13.47 -1.67 2.96
N ALA A 184 -13.41 -0.74 3.91
CA ALA A 184 -12.22 0.08 4.18
C ALA A 184 -10.99 -0.79 4.40
N LEU A 185 -11.10 -1.76 5.31
CA LEU A 185 -10.03 -2.68 5.65
C LEU A 185 -9.63 -3.55 4.46
N TYR A 186 -10.61 -4.06 3.71
CA TYR A 186 -10.39 -4.86 2.51
C TYR A 186 -9.59 -4.08 1.45
N LEU A 187 -9.99 -2.86 1.12
CA LEU A 187 -9.28 -2.00 0.16
C LEU A 187 -7.87 -1.67 0.64
N GLN A 188 -7.71 -1.37 1.93
CA GLN A 188 -6.41 -1.10 2.53
C GLN A 188 -5.49 -2.33 2.46
N THR A 189 -6.02 -3.55 2.70
CA THR A 189 -5.24 -4.78 2.56
C THR A 189 -4.85 -5.05 1.11
N LEU A 190 -5.73 -4.80 0.13
CA LEU A 190 -5.38 -4.90 -1.29
C LEU A 190 -4.24 -3.95 -1.65
N GLY A 191 -4.31 -2.71 -1.17
CA GLY A 191 -3.25 -1.73 -1.39
C GLY A 191 -1.91 -2.18 -0.80
N VAL A 192 -1.92 -2.70 0.43
CA VAL A 192 -0.71 -3.24 1.08
C VAL A 192 -0.16 -4.46 0.33
N VAL A 193 -1.01 -5.37 -0.15
CA VAL A 193 -0.58 -6.54 -0.95
C VAL A 193 0.07 -6.11 -2.27
N VAL A 194 -0.48 -5.10 -2.95
CA VAL A 194 0.08 -4.57 -4.19
C VAL A 194 1.40 -3.83 -3.93
N HIS A 195 1.46 -3.01 -2.88
CA HIS A 195 2.71 -2.38 -2.45
C HIS A 195 3.80 -3.40 -2.11
N ALA A 196 3.42 -4.50 -1.44
CA ALA A 196 4.32 -5.60 -1.12
C ALA A 196 4.82 -6.37 -2.35
N ALA A 197 4.02 -6.48 -3.42
CA ALA A 197 4.46 -7.05 -4.69
C ALA A 197 5.52 -6.16 -5.38
N GLY A 198 5.42 -4.84 -5.23
CA GLY A 198 6.40 -3.86 -5.69
C GLY A 198 6.49 -3.70 -7.21
N PRO A 199 7.31 -2.76 -7.70
CA PRO A 199 7.39 -2.38 -9.12
C PRO A 199 8.08 -3.42 -10.02
N SER A 200 8.76 -4.42 -9.44
CA SER A 200 9.56 -5.41 -10.19
C SER A 200 8.81 -6.71 -10.52
N THR A 201 7.47 -6.65 -10.55
CA THR A 201 6.61 -7.81 -10.82
C THR A 201 6.29 -7.96 -12.31
N LEU A 202 6.41 -9.17 -12.84
CA LEU A 202 6.12 -9.47 -14.25
C LEU A 202 4.62 -9.33 -14.57
N ALA A 203 3.75 -9.60 -13.59
CA ALA A 203 2.30 -9.50 -13.71
C ALA A 203 1.75 -8.11 -13.37
N LEU A 204 2.62 -7.09 -13.24
CA LEU A 204 2.25 -5.72 -12.90
C LEU A 204 1.08 -5.16 -13.73
N PRO A 205 1.08 -5.19 -15.08
CA PRO A 205 -0.01 -4.61 -15.86
C PRO A 205 -1.37 -5.30 -15.62
N GLN A 206 -1.36 -6.59 -15.27
CA GLN A 206 -2.59 -7.30 -14.95
C GLN A 206 -3.08 -6.98 -13.54
N LEU A 207 -2.17 -6.89 -12.56
CA LEU A 207 -2.49 -6.47 -11.20
C LEU A 207 -3.07 -5.05 -11.16
N THR A 208 -2.48 -4.14 -11.94
CA THR A 208 -2.95 -2.76 -12.01
C THR A 208 -4.31 -2.66 -12.65
N ALA A 209 -4.55 -3.38 -13.75
CA ALA A 209 -5.85 -3.36 -14.41
C ALA A 209 -6.96 -3.87 -13.50
N GLU A 210 -6.76 -5.04 -12.90
CA GLU A 210 -7.75 -5.65 -12.01
C GLU A 210 -8.01 -4.79 -10.75
N LEU A 211 -6.97 -4.19 -10.15
CA LEU A 211 -7.16 -3.31 -8.99
C LEU A 211 -7.89 -2.02 -9.39
N TRP A 212 -7.54 -1.43 -10.54
CA TRP A 212 -8.15 -0.19 -11.01
C TRP A 212 -9.64 -0.39 -11.33
N ASP A 213 -9.98 -1.47 -12.03
CA ASP A 213 -11.36 -1.84 -12.35
C ASP A 213 -12.17 -2.12 -11.08
N LEU A 214 -11.57 -2.81 -10.10
CA LEU A 214 -12.20 -3.05 -8.80
C LEU A 214 -12.45 -1.71 -8.07
N LEU A 215 -11.46 -0.82 -8.00
CA LEU A 215 -11.59 0.49 -7.35
C LEU A 215 -12.68 1.33 -8.01
N LEU A 216 -12.75 1.34 -9.34
CA LEU A 216 -13.81 2.03 -10.08
C LEU A 216 -15.19 1.41 -9.84
N SER A 217 -15.29 0.07 -9.73
CA SER A 217 -16.57 -0.61 -9.45
C SER A 217 -17.12 -0.32 -8.05
N VAL A 218 -16.23 -0.09 -7.09
CA VAL A 218 -16.58 0.10 -5.67
C VAL A 218 -16.92 1.56 -5.34
N ARG A 219 -16.57 2.53 -6.20
CA ARG A 219 -16.71 3.98 -5.96
C ARG A 219 -18.06 4.40 -5.36
N VAL A 220 -19.16 3.84 -5.86
CA VAL A 220 -20.53 4.21 -5.46
C VAL A 220 -20.80 3.83 -4.00
N HIS A 221 -20.17 2.75 -3.52
CA HIS A 221 -20.33 2.26 -2.15
C HIS A 221 -19.45 3.02 -1.14
N VAL A 222 -18.50 3.81 -1.64
CA VAL A 222 -17.49 4.51 -0.84
C VAL A 222 -17.84 5.99 -0.62
N GLU A 223 -18.67 6.59 -1.47
CA GLU A 223 -19.01 8.02 -1.42
C GLU A 223 -19.70 8.48 -0.11
N GLY A 224 -20.22 7.57 0.72
CA GLY A 224 -20.95 7.89 1.94
C GLY A 224 -20.17 7.76 3.26
N ASP A 225 -18.99 7.15 3.26
CA ASP A 225 -18.23 6.88 4.50
C ASP A 225 -16.75 7.28 4.37
N LEU A 226 -16.26 8.05 5.34
CA LEU A 226 -14.88 8.54 5.35
C LEU A 226 -13.87 7.40 5.51
N GLY A 227 -14.22 6.36 6.29
CA GLY A 227 -13.36 5.21 6.51
C GLY A 227 -13.14 4.41 5.22
N ALA A 228 -14.23 4.08 4.52
CA ALA A 228 -14.17 3.44 3.22
C ALA A 228 -13.41 4.28 2.18
N LEU A 229 -13.61 5.61 2.20
CA LEU A 229 -12.95 6.54 1.29
C LEU A 229 -11.44 6.58 1.54
N ARG A 230 -11.02 6.61 2.80
CA ARG A 230 -9.62 6.49 3.18
C ARG A 230 -9.01 5.19 2.65
N GLY A 231 -9.69 4.06 2.84
CA GLY A 231 -9.24 2.75 2.32
C GLY A 231 -9.05 2.75 0.80
N TRP A 232 -10.00 3.36 0.08
CA TRP A 232 -9.91 3.53 -1.38
C TRP A 232 -8.72 4.40 -1.79
N MET A 233 -8.52 5.55 -1.14
CA MET A 233 -7.40 6.45 -1.45
C MET A 233 -6.05 5.79 -1.18
N ILE A 234 -5.91 5.04 -0.08
CA ILE A 234 -4.70 4.29 0.22
C ILE A 234 -4.41 3.24 -0.85
N ALA A 235 -5.44 2.50 -1.29
CA ALA A 235 -5.30 1.54 -2.38
C ALA A 235 -4.85 2.21 -3.68
N MET A 236 -5.46 3.35 -4.04
CA MET A 236 -5.06 4.11 -5.22
C MET A 236 -3.63 4.65 -5.12
N VAL A 237 -3.24 5.21 -3.97
CA VAL A 237 -1.87 5.68 -3.71
C VAL A 237 -0.86 4.54 -3.86
N SER A 238 -1.14 3.37 -3.28
CA SER A 238 -0.26 2.21 -3.38
C SER A 238 -0.11 1.73 -4.82
N LEU A 239 -1.19 1.77 -5.61
CA LEU A 239 -1.16 1.45 -7.04
C LEU A 239 -0.25 2.44 -7.76
N LEU A 240 -0.42 3.75 -7.56
CA LEU A 240 0.39 4.77 -8.23
C LEU A 240 1.88 4.68 -7.85
N GLN A 241 2.20 4.35 -6.59
CA GLN A 241 3.58 4.13 -6.14
C GLN A 241 4.25 2.92 -6.76
N VAL A 242 3.53 1.80 -6.93
CA VAL A 242 4.07 0.62 -7.59
C VAL A 242 4.35 0.88 -9.07
N ASN A 243 3.67 1.86 -9.65
CA ASN A 243 3.73 2.17 -11.08
C ASN A 243 4.56 3.39 -11.45
N GLU A 244 5.34 3.98 -10.53
CA GLU A 244 6.08 5.22 -10.81
C GLU A 244 6.99 5.14 -12.04
N GLY A 245 7.53 3.96 -12.33
CA GLY A 245 8.42 3.73 -13.48
C GLY A 245 7.71 3.56 -14.83
N ASP A 246 6.44 3.15 -14.82
CA ASP A 246 5.71 2.68 -16.01
C ASP A 246 4.45 3.52 -16.32
N MET A 247 4.37 4.76 -15.80
CA MET A 247 3.24 5.67 -15.99
C MET A 247 2.87 5.89 -17.48
N ARG A 248 3.85 5.83 -18.38
CA ARG A 248 3.61 5.92 -19.83
C ARG A 248 2.70 4.80 -20.32
N ARG A 249 2.99 3.56 -19.92
CA ARG A 249 2.23 2.37 -20.35
C ARG A 249 0.81 2.42 -19.81
N ILE A 250 0.62 2.93 -18.59
CA ILE A 250 -0.72 3.10 -18.01
C ILE A 250 -1.53 4.13 -18.80
N CYS A 251 -0.93 5.25 -19.20
CA CYS A 251 -1.63 6.23 -20.02
C CYS A 251 -2.00 5.69 -21.41
N GLU A 252 -1.15 4.83 -21.99
CA GLU A 252 -1.42 4.18 -23.29
C GLU A 252 -2.50 3.09 -23.19
N GLN A 253 -2.49 2.27 -22.13
CA GLN A 253 -3.36 1.08 -22.01
C GLN A 253 -4.67 1.36 -21.26
N GLN A 254 -4.64 2.27 -20.27
CA GLN A 254 -5.73 2.54 -19.34
C GLN A 254 -6.07 4.05 -19.26
N GLY A 255 -5.94 4.76 -20.37
CA GLY A 255 -6.15 6.21 -20.42
C GLY A 255 -7.56 6.64 -20.01
N ARG A 256 -8.58 5.82 -20.30
CA ARG A 256 -9.98 6.11 -19.93
C ARG A 256 -10.16 6.05 -18.42
N GLU A 257 -9.64 5.02 -17.79
CA GLU A 257 -9.72 4.74 -16.37
C GLU A 257 -8.94 5.80 -15.57
N VAL A 258 -7.83 6.28 -16.11
CA VAL A 258 -7.05 7.40 -15.55
C VAL A 258 -7.86 8.71 -15.55
N VAL A 259 -8.56 9.03 -16.64
CA VAL A 259 -9.41 10.23 -16.70
C VAL A 259 -10.62 10.11 -15.78
N GLU A 260 -11.30 8.96 -15.79
CA GLU A 260 -12.46 8.70 -14.92
C GLU A 260 -12.10 8.81 -13.44
N THR A 261 -10.93 8.27 -13.04
CA THR A 261 -10.45 8.40 -11.65
C THR A 261 -10.04 9.81 -11.29
N ARG A 262 -9.44 10.57 -12.21
CA ARG A 262 -9.13 11.99 -11.99
C ARG A 262 -10.41 12.80 -11.75
N ASP A 263 -11.41 12.64 -12.61
CA ASP A 263 -12.67 13.38 -12.51
C ASP A 263 -13.42 13.03 -11.22
N TRP A 264 -13.47 11.74 -10.89
CA TRP A 264 -14.10 11.28 -9.65
C TRP A 264 -13.35 11.77 -8.40
N THR A 265 -12.03 11.65 -8.36
CA THR A 265 -11.22 12.14 -7.23
C THR A 265 -11.33 13.66 -7.08
N SER A 266 -11.45 14.40 -8.19
CA SER A 266 -11.69 15.85 -8.18
C SER A 266 -13.05 16.19 -7.57
N ALA A 267 -14.09 15.44 -7.92
CA ALA A 267 -15.41 15.59 -7.31
C ALA A 267 -15.36 15.30 -5.81
N VAL A 268 -14.69 14.22 -5.39
CA VAL A 268 -14.50 13.87 -3.97
C VAL A 268 -13.73 14.97 -3.23
N PHE A 269 -12.63 15.46 -3.79
CA PHE A 269 -11.84 16.55 -3.21
C PHE A 269 -12.66 17.83 -3.00
N SER A 270 -13.50 18.19 -3.98
CA SER A 270 -14.36 19.38 -3.88
C SER A 270 -15.45 19.27 -2.81
N ARG A 271 -15.87 18.05 -2.48
CA ARG A 271 -16.89 17.78 -1.44
C ARG A 271 -16.31 17.81 -0.03
N LEU A 272 -15.02 17.51 0.13
CA LEU A 272 -14.34 17.47 1.43
C LEU A 272 -14.02 18.90 1.91
N ARG A 273 -14.54 19.28 3.07
CA ARG A 273 -14.39 20.62 3.67
C ARG A 273 -12.98 20.81 4.21
N GLY A 274 -12.46 19.81 4.93
CA GLY A 274 -11.05 19.74 5.36
C GLY A 274 -10.56 20.91 6.21
N ASP A 275 -11.45 21.52 7.00
CA ASP A 275 -11.18 22.72 7.82
C ASP A 275 -10.77 22.36 9.26
N ASP A 276 -11.23 21.21 9.77
CA ASP A 276 -10.89 20.70 11.09
C ASP A 276 -9.91 19.52 10.96
N GLY A 277 -8.78 19.57 11.67
CA GLY A 277 -7.67 18.60 11.62
C GLY A 277 -8.01 17.18 12.10
N GLY A 278 -8.90 16.51 11.37
CA GLY A 278 -9.33 15.12 11.57
C GLY A 278 -9.15 14.25 10.33
N GLU A 279 -9.75 13.06 10.35
CA GLU A 279 -9.62 12.07 9.28
C GLU A 279 -10.07 12.59 7.90
N GLU A 280 -10.98 13.56 7.88
CA GLU A 280 -11.42 14.24 6.65
C GLU A 280 -10.27 15.00 5.97
N ASN A 281 -9.39 15.64 6.76
CA ASN A 281 -8.22 16.33 6.22
C ASN A 281 -7.19 15.34 5.69
N ASP A 282 -6.95 14.24 6.40
CA ASP A 282 -6.06 13.16 5.94
C ASP A 282 -6.54 12.63 4.58
N VAL A 283 -7.83 12.36 4.44
CA VAL A 283 -8.44 11.90 3.19
C VAL A 283 -8.34 12.96 2.09
N LYS A 284 -8.58 14.24 2.42
CA LYS A 284 -8.46 15.35 1.46
C LYS A 284 -7.03 15.52 0.96
N MET A 285 -6.04 15.39 1.85
CA MET A 285 -4.62 15.42 1.50
C MET A 285 -4.24 14.26 0.58
N LEU A 286 -4.74 13.04 0.85
CA LEU A 286 -4.55 11.89 -0.03
C LEU A 286 -5.18 12.10 -1.41
N ALA A 287 -6.41 12.62 -1.46
CA ALA A 287 -7.08 12.94 -2.71
C ALA A 287 -6.31 13.99 -3.53
N ALA A 288 -5.78 15.04 -2.89
CA ALA A 288 -4.92 16.02 -3.53
C ALA A 288 -3.64 15.38 -4.09
N GLY A 289 -3.00 14.49 -3.32
CA GLY A 289 -1.81 13.77 -3.76
C GLY A 289 -2.07 12.90 -4.98
N VAL A 290 -3.17 12.16 -5.00
CA VAL A 290 -3.59 11.34 -6.15
C VAL A 290 -3.84 12.23 -7.37
N LEU A 291 -4.55 13.36 -7.21
CA LEU A 291 -4.86 14.28 -8.31
C LEU A 291 -3.61 14.89 -8.94
N ILE A 292 -2.68 15.38 -8.13
CA ILE A 292 -1.43 15.95 -8.63
C ILE A 292 -0.62 14.87 -9.36
N ARG A 293 -0.53 13.65 -8.80
CA ARG A 293 0.24 12.57 -9.42
C ARG A 293 -0.35 12.11 -10.75
N LEU A 294 -1.67 11.99 -10.84
CA LEU A 294 -2.37 11.70 -12.09
C LEU A 294 -2.22 12.85 -13.09
N GLY A 295 -2.28 14.10 -12.62
CA GLY A 295 -2.04 15.31 -13.42
C GLY A 295 -0.66 15.29 -14.06
N ASP A 296 0.40 15.12 -13.27
CA ASP A 296 1.78 15.02 -13.73
C ASP A 296 1.98 13.89 -14.74
N ALA A 297 1.33 12.74 -14.54
CA ALA A 297 1.43 11.60 -15.44
C ALA A 297 0.80 11.92 -16.81
N ILE A 298 -0.40 12.53 -16.82
CA ILE A 298 -1.09 12.95 -18.03
C ILE A 298 -0.28 14.04 -18.76
N GLU A 299 0.22 15.05 -18.06
CA GLU A 299 1.01 16.13 -18.64
C GLU A 299 2.31 15.61 -19.27
N LYS A 300 3.03 14.72 -18.59
CA LYS A 300 4.22 14.07 -19.14
C LYS A 300 3.89 13.27 -20.39
N PHE A 301 2.77 12.56 -20.39
CA PHE A 301 2.33 11.79 -21.56
C PHE A 301 1.93 12.70 -22.73
N GLN A 302 1.19 13.78 -22.48
CA GLN A 302 0.83 14.78 -23.49
C GLN A 302 2.06 15.47 -24.05
N ALA A 303 3.02 15.87 -23.21
CA ALA A 303 4.28 16.47 -23.65
C ALA A 303 5.09 15.52 -24.53
N LEU A 304 5.09 14.22 -24.23
CA LEU A 304 5.70 13.20 -25.10
C LEU A 304 5.00 13.11 -26.45
N LEU A 305 3.66 13.05 -26.49
CA LEU A 305 2.91 13.00 -27.76
C LEU A 305 3.13 14.25 -28.62
N VAL A 306 3.13 15.44 -28.00
CA VAL A 306 3.39 16.70 -28.71
C VAL A 306 4.85 16.77 -29.18
N GLY A 307 5.80 16.29 -28.38
CA GLY A 307 7.21 16.21 -28.75
C GLY A 307 7.47 15.24 -29.92
N ASP A 308 6.76 14.11 -29.96
CA ASP A 308 6.85 13.11 -31.04
C ASP A 308 6.18 13.60 -32.34
N MET A 309 5.25 14.57 -32.27
CA MET A 309 4.66 15.22 -33.43
C MET A 309 5.51 16.36 -34.02
N ILE A 310 6.51 16.86 -33.29
CA ILE A 310 7.38 17.98 -33.70
C ILE A 310 8.74 17.48 -34.23
N GLY A 311 9.08 16.20 -34.06
CA GLY A 311 10.27 15.54 -34.62
C GLY A 311 10.03 14.88 -35.97
#